data_AF-A0A956HYY4-F1
#
_entry.id   AF-A0A956HYY4-F1
#
_cell.length_a   1.000
_cell.length_b   1.000
_cell.length_c   1.000
_cell.angle_alpha   90.00
_cell.angle_beta   90.00
_cell.angle_gamma   90.00
#
_symmetry.space_group_name_H-M   'P 1'
#
loop_
_entity.id
_entity.type
_entity.pdbx_description
1 polymer ?
#
loop_
_entity_poly.entity_id
_entity_poly.type
_entity_poly.pdbx_seq_one_letter_code
_entity_poly.pdbx_strand_id
1 'polypeptide(L)'
;PGHQTSVDVHDLTRRWEGEHRPGHFRGVTTVVTKLLALTAPAVAIFGRKDYQQWVVLRRMVEDLNLRIEMRAMDTVRESDGLALSSRNGRLAPTDRVRATAIARAMRAAQRRFADGERRRVVLEGVVRDSLNGDVDAIDYVACVDPETLEPASDGSVTMQLLVAVHVGGVRLIDNMRLVSTP
;
A
#
# COMPACT_ATOMS: atom_id res chain seq x y z
N PRO A 1 -29.17 1.96 -2.58
CA PRO A 1 -29.58 1.17 -1.38
C PRO A 1 -30.35 -0.07 -1.84
N GLY A 2 -29.97 -1.27 -1.40
CA GLY A 2 -30.62 -2.53 -1.82
C GLY A 2 -29.87 -3.40 -2.84
N HIS A 3 -28.59 -3.14 -3.13
CA HIS A 3 -27.78 -4.08 -3.91
C HIS A 3 -27.51 -5.36 -3.09
N GLN A 4 -27.90 -6.51 -3.64
CA GLN A 4 -27.66 -7.83 -3.04
C GLN A 4 -26.37 -8.51 -3.57
N THR A 5 -25.78 -7.96 -4.62
CA THR A 5 -24.57 -8.48 -5.25
C THR A 5 -23.33 -7.74 -4.77
N SER A 6 -22.28 -8.48 -4.45
CA SER A 6 -20.95 -7.96 -4.17
C SER A 6 -19.88 -8.89 -4.74
N VAL A 7 -18.70 -8.34 -5.01
CA VAL A 7 -17.51 -9.09 -5.41
C VAL A 7 -16.54 -9.04 -4.24
N ASP A 8 -16.01 -10.19 -3.83
CA ASP A 8 -15.08 -10.30 -2.70
C ASP A 8 -13.83 -11.07 -3.14
N VAL A 9 -12.66 -10.62 -2.70
CA VAL A 9 -11.37 -11.28 -2.91
C VAL A 9 -10.87 -11.67 -1.53
N HIS A 10 -10.71 -12.96 -1.26
CA HIS A 10 -10.57 -13.45 0.10
C HIS A 10 -9.21 -13.14 0.74
N ASP A 11 -8.20 -13.98 0.54
CA ASP A 11 -6.99 -13.96 1.39
C ASP A 11 -6.24 -12.63 1.34
N LEU A 12 -6.13 -12.00 0.17
CA LEU A 12 -5.48 -10.70 -0.04
C LEU A 12 -6.10 -9.54 0.74
N THR A 13 -7.33 -9.70 1.26
CA THR A 13 -8.05 -8.64 1.98
C THR A 13 -8.16 -8.91 3.48
N ARG A 14 -7.56 -9.98 4.01
CA ARG A 14 -7.63 -10.31 5.44
C ARG A 14 -6.71 -9.47 6.33
N ARG A 15 -5.57 -9.04 5.81
CA ARG A 15 -4.54 -8.29 6.56
C ARG A 15 -4.45 -6.82 6.15
N TRP A 16 -3.71 -6.05 6.95
CA TRP A 16 -3.27 -4.68 6.63
C TRP A 16 -4.44 -3.71 6.49
N GLU A 17 -4.68 -3.12 5.31
CA GLU A 17 -5.83 -2.23 5.11
C GLU A 17 -7.15 -2.96 5.33
N GLY A 18 -7.23 -4.25 5.00
CA GLY A 18 -8.47 -5.02 5.13
C GLY A 18 -8.83 -5.32 6.58
N GLU A 19 -7.82 -5.58 7.40
CA GLU A 19 -7.96 -5.72 8.86
C GLU A 19 -8.41 -4.41 9.53
N HIS A 20 -7.78 -3.29 9.15
CA HIS A 20 -8.07 -1.98 9.73
C HIS A 20 -9.32 -1.32 9.17
N ARG A 21 -9.84 -1.81 8.03
CA ARG A 21 -11.00 -1.24 7.32
C ARG A 21 -11.94 -2.36 6.86
N PRO A 22 -12.64 -3.04 7.79
CA PRO A 22 -13.51 -4.16 7.45
C PRO A 22 -14.53 -3.80 6.35
N GLY A 23 -14.62 -4.65 5.33
CA GLY A 23 -15.51 -4.45 4.17
C GLY A 23 -15.03 -3.42 3.14
N HIS A 24 -13.90 -2.73 3.37
CA HIS A 24 -13.37 -1.73 2.45
C HIS A 24 -13.10 -2.33 1.05
N PHE A 25 -12.37 -3.44 0.98
CA PHE A 25 -12.01 -4.05 -0.29
C PHE A 25 -13.22 -4.62 -1.02
N ARG A 26 -14.19 -5.23 -0.33
CA ARG A 26 -15.47 -5.64 -0.94
C ARG A 26 -16.16 -4.46 -1.63
N GLY A 27 -16.18 -3.28 -1.00
CA GLY A 27 -16.71 -2.07 -1.61
C GLY A 27 -15.93 -1.69 -2.88
N VAL A 28 -14.60 -1.72 -2.82
CA VAL A 28 -13.71 -1.41 -3.95
C VAL A 28 -13.88 -2.38 -5.11
N THR A 29 -13.76 -3.69 -4.87
CA THR A 29 -13.91 -4.74 -5.90
C THR A 29 -15.29 -4.71 -6.53
N THR A 30 -16.35 -4.47 -5.74
CA THR A 30 -17.72 -4.36 -6.25
C THR A 30 -17.88 -3.16 -7.17
N VAL A 31 -17.45 -1.96 -6.75
CA VAL A 31 -17.61 -0.76 -7.58
C VAL A 31 -16.71 -0.81 -8.82
N VAL A 32 -15.48 -1.30 -8.70
CA VAL A 32 -14.57 -1.42 -9.84
C VAL A 32 -15.10 -2.45 -10.83
N THR A 33 -15.59 -3.61 -10.39
CA THR A 33 -16.22 -4.59 -11.30
C THR A 33 -17.37 -3.96 -12.08
N LYS A 34 -18.24 -3.19 -11.42
CA LYS A 34 -19.33 -2.47 -12.09
C LYS A 34 -18.81 -1.48 -13.12
N LEU A 35 -17.78 -0.70 -12.79
CA LEU A 35 -17.19 0.27 -13.72
C LEU A 35 -16.56 -0.42 -14.93
N LEU A 36 -15.78 -1.48 -14.72
CA LEU A 36 -15.15 -2.24 -15.80
C LEU A 36 -16.20 -2.89 -16.73
N ALA A 37 -17.31 -3.40 -16.17
CA ALA A 37 -18.40 -3.96 -16.96
C ALA A 37 -19.14 -2.87 -17.78
N LEU A 38 -19.31 -1.67 -17.23
CA LEU A 38 -20.00 -0.57 -17.90
C LEU A 38 -19.15 0.10 -18.99
N THR A 39 -17.84 0.22 -18.77
CA THR A 39 -16.96 0.94 -19.70
C THR A 39 -16.20 0.03 -20.66
N ALA A 40 -16.11 -1.27 -20.37
CA ALA A 40 -15.40 -2.27 -21.16
C ALA A 40 -14.02 -1.79 -21.68
N PRO A 41 -13.14 -1.28 -20.81
CA PRO A 41 -11.91 -0.65 -21.25
C PRO A 41 -10.91 -1.71 -21.74
N ALA A 42 -10.12 -1.38 -22.75
CA ALA A 42 -8.98 -2.22 -23.14
C ALA A 42 -7.89 -2.22 -22.05
N VAL A 43 -7.70 -1.07 -21.36
CA VAL A 43 -6.68 -0.87 -20.34
C VAL A 43 -7.30 -0.18 -19.13
N ALA A 44 -7.03 -0.68 -17.92
CA ALA A 44 -7.38 -0.02 -16.66
C ALA A 44 -6.11 0.32 -15.89
N ILE A 45 -5.98 1.58 -15.46
CA ILE A 45 -4.78 2.13 -14.85
C ILE A 45 -5.03 2.44 -13.37
N PHE A 46 -4.16 1.95 -12.49
CA PHE A 46 -4.25 2.18 -11.05
C PHE A 46 -2.88 2.59 -10.47
N GLY A 47 -2.89 3.46 -9.46
CA GLY A 47 -1.66 3.89 -8.78
C GLY A 47 -1.15 2.85 -7.77
N ARG A 48 0.18 2.64 -7.74
CA ARG A 48 0.85 1.74 -6.78
C ARG A 48 0.83 2.24 -5.35
N LYS A 49 0.48 3.50 -5.11
CA LYS A 49 0.39 4.08 -3.76
C LYS A 49 -0.54 3.29 -2.85
N ASP A 50 -1.69 2.85 -3.38
CA ASP A 50 -2.61 1.93 -2.72
C ASP A 50 -2.26 0.48 -3.12
N TYR A 51 -1.06 0.01 -2.73
CA TYR A 51 -0.48 -1.24 -3.25
C TYR A 51 -1.37 -2.47 -3.06
N GLN A 52 -1.95 -2.64 -1.87
CA GLN A 52 -2.87 -3.75 -1.61
C GLN A 52 -4.11 -3.69 -2.51
N GLN A 53 -4.64 -2.50 -2.80
CA GLN A 53 -5.73 -2.34 -3.76
C GLN A 53 -5.31 -2.76 -5.16
N TRP A 54 -4.11 -2.38 -5.60
CA TRP A 54 -3.57 -2.82 -6.88
C TRP A 54 -3.51 -4.35 -6.98
N VAL A 55 -2.95 -5.04 -5.97
CA VAL A 55 -2.83 -6.50 -5.96
C VAL A 55 -4.20 -7.17 -5.94
N VAL A 56 -5.13 -6.67 -5.11
CA VAL A 56 -6.51 -7.17 -5.02
C VAL A 56 -7.24 -7.01 -6.36
N LEU A 57 -7.16 -5.85 -7.00
CA LEU A 57 -7.84 -5.61 -8.27
C LEU A 57 -7.22 -6.40 -9.42
N ARG A 58 -5.89 -6.56 -9.44
CA ARG A 58 -5.21 -7.43 -10.40
C ARG A 58 -5.71 -8.87 -10.28
N ARG A 59 -5.76 -9.40 -9.04
CA ARG A 59 -6.27 -10.75 -8.77
C ARG A 59 -7.74 -10.90 -9.17
N MET A 60 -8.57 -9.92 -8.84
CA MET A 60 -9.99 -9.91 -9.23
C MET A 60 -10.19 -9.97 -10.75
N VAL A 61 -9.43 -9.18 -11.51
CA VAL A 61 -9.50 -9.18 -12.98
C VAL A 61 -9.11 -10.53 -13.56
N GLU A 62 -8.05 -11.13 -13.02
CA GLU A 62 -7.59 -12.47 -13.39
C GLU A 62 -8.62 -13.56 -13.06
N ASP A 63 -9.06 -13.66 -11.80
CA ASP A 63 -9.98 -14.69 -11.34
C ASP A 63 -11.36 -14.62 -12.03
N LEU A 64 -11.82 -13.42 -12.36
CA LEU A 64 -13.08 -13.21 -13.08
C LEU A 64 -12.92 -13.27 -14.61
N ASN A 65 -11.73 -13.59 -15.12
CA ASN A 65 -11.42 -13.70 -16.55
C ASN A 65 -11.81 -12.44 -17.35
N LEU A 66 -11.65 -11.25 -16.75
CA LEU A 66 -11.94 -9.99 -17.41
C LEU A 66 -10.82 -9.71 -18.43
N ARG A 67 -11.19 -9.53 -19.70
CA ARG A 67 -10.25 -9.26 -20.80
C ARG A 67 -9.78 -7.80 -20.80
N ILE A 68 -9.11 -7.39 -19.72
CA ILE A 68 -8.71 -6.01 -19.47
C ILE A 68 -7.23 -6.00 -19.11
N GLU A 69 -6.44 -5.21 -19.80
CA GLU A 69 -5.03 -5.01 -19.45
C GLU A 69 -4.94 -4.14 -18.19
N MET A 70 -4.36 -4.69 -17.12
CA MET A 70 -4.13 -3.95 -15.88
C MET A 70 -2.75 -3.29 -15.92
N ARG A 71 -2.70 -1.95 -15.79
CA ARG A 71 -1.45 -1.18 -15.70
C ARG A 71 -1.31 -0.48 -14.36
N ALA A 72 -0.15 -0.64 -13.75
CA ALA A 72 0.23 0.06 -12.54
C ALA A 72 1.03 1.33 -12.87
N MET A 73 0.66 2.45 -12.26
CA MET A 73 1.45 3.68 -12.28
C MET A 73 2.22 3.82 -10.97
N ASP A 74 3.46 4.27 -11.05
CA ASP A 74 4.28 4.49 -9.86
C ASP A 74 3.66 5.57 -8.95
N THR A 75 3.95 5.45 -7.65
CA THR A 75 3.52 6.44 -6.66
C THR A 75 4.16 7.79 -7.00
N VAL A 76 3.33 8.75 -7.40
CA VAL A 76 3.76 10.14 -7.54
C VAL A 76 3.99 10.72 -6.14
N ARG A 77 5.09 11.45 -5.99
CA ARG A 77 5.53 12.02 -4.72
C ARG A 77 5.67 13.53 -4.84
N GLU A 78 5.42 14.22 -3.74
CA GLU A 78 5.75 15.63 -3.59
C GLU A 78 7.28 15.82 -3.61
N SER A 79 7.77 17.06 -3.76
CA SER A 79 9.21 17.35 -3.87
C SER A 79 10.00 16.92 -2.62
N ASP A 80 9.36 16.87 -1.46
CA ASP A 80 9.93 16.37 -0.21
C ASP A 80 9.83 14.83 -0.04
N GLY A 81 9.25 14.14 -1.01
CA GLY A 81 9.14 12.69 -1.08
C GLY A 81 7.88 12.10 -0.47
N LEU A 82 7.03 12.89 0.19
CA LEU A 82 5.73 12.40 0.69
C LEU A 82 4.89 11.89 -0.49
N ALA A 83 4.28 10.72 -0.34
CA ALA A 83 3.38 10.19 -1.35
C ALA A 83 2.18 11.13 -1.54
N LEU A 84 1.87 11.48 -2.81
CA LEU A 84 0.72 12.34 -3.10
C LEU A 84 -0.57 11.66 -2.66
N SER A 85 -1.41 12.44 -1.98
CA SER A 85 -2.67 11.97 -1.43
C SER A 85 -3.61 13.14 -1.26
N SER A 86 -4.88 13.00 -1.65
CA SER A 86 -5.91 14.00 -1.35
C SER A 86 -6.08 14.23 0.16
N ARG A 87 -5.64 13.28 1.00
CA ARG A 87 -5.61 13.42 2.45
C ARG A 87 -4.53 14.39 2.95
N ASN A 88 -3.47 14.66 2.17
CA ASN A 88 -2.40 15.58 2.60
C ASN A 88 -2.93 17.00 2.84
N GLY A 89 -3.93 17.44 2.05
CA GLY A 89 -4.59 18.74 2.23
C GLY A 89 -5.42 18.87 3.52
N ARG A 90 -5.57 17.79 4.30
CA ARG A 90 -6.23 17.81 5.62
C ARG A 90 -5.25 18.00 6.77
N LEU A 91 -3.95 17.92 6.51
CA LEU A 91 -2.91 18.09 7.52
C LEU A 91 -2.75 19.58 7.84
N ALA A 92 -2.60 19.90 9.12
CA ALA A 92 -2.08 21.21 9.51
C ALA A 92 -0.64 21.39 8.97
N PRO A 93 -0.15 22.62 8.77
CA PRO A 93 1.19 22.84 8.24
C PRO A 93 2.30 22.11 9.01
N THR A 94 2.21 22.04 10.35
CA THR A 94 3.17 21.32 11.19
C THR A 94 3.10 19.81 10.99
N ASP A 95 1.89 19.25 10.91
CA ASP A 95 1.67 17.83 10.67
C ASP A 95 2.07 17.41 9.25
N ARG A 96 1.94 18.31 8.27
CA ARG A 96 2.43 18.09 6.91
C ARG A 96 3.96 17.93 6.88
N VAL A 97 4.68 18.73 7.65
CA VAL A 97 6.14 18.58 7.79
C VAL A 97 6.49 17.25 8.47
N ARG A 98 5.80 16.92 9.58
CA ARG A 98 5.96 15.64 10.29
C ARG A 98 5.73 14.42 9.39
N ALA A 99 4.71 14.46 8.54
CA ALA A 99 4.36 13.37 7.62
C ALA A 99 5.51 12.99 6.65
N THR A 100 6.46 13.89 6.38
CA THR A 100 7.64 13.57 5.56
C THR A 100 8.52 12.48 6.17
N ALA A 101 8.42 12.25 7.48
CA ALA A 101 9.10 11.16 8.18
C ALA A 101 8.78 9.78 7.57
N ILE A 102 7.57 9.58 7.01
CA ILE A 102 7.18 8.35 6.32
C ILE A 102 8.14 8.05 5.18
N ALA A 103 8.36 9.03 4.29
CA ALA A 103 9.26 8.85 3.15
C ALA A 103 10.71 8.63 3.59
N ARG A 104 11.16 9.34 4.64
CA ARG A 104 12.52 9.15 5.21
C ARG A 104 12.72 7.74 5.77
N ALA A 105 11.75 7.26 6.56
CA ALA A 105 11.78 5.95 7.21
C ALA A 105 11.79 4.81 6.18
N MET A 106 10.94 4.90 5.15
CA MET A 106 10.88 3.93 4.06
C MET A 106 12.21 3.85 3.29
N ARG A 107 12.82 4.99 2.99
CA ARG A 107 14.14 5.05 2.36
C ARG A 107 15.25 4.49 3.25
N ALA A 108 15.14 4.63 4.57
CA ALA A 108 16.11 4.05 5.51
C ALA A 108 16.08 2.51 5.46
N ALA A 109 14.89 1.91 5.47
CA ALA A 109 14.74 0.47 5.29
C ALA A 109 15.21 0.01 3.90
N GLN A 110 14.92 0.79 2.85
CA GLN A 110 15.40 0.48 1.50
C GLN A 110 16.93 0.48 1.41
N ARG A 111 17.62 1.43 2.06
CA ARG A 111 19.09 1.42 2.13
C ARG A 111 19.62 0.20 2.88
N ARG A 112 19.06 -0.13 4.04
CA ARG A 112 19.44 -1.33 4.80
C ARG A 112 19.26 -2.61 3.98
N PHE A 113 18.18 -2.68 3.20
CA PHE A 113 17.97 -3.77 2.27
C PHE A 113 19.02 -3.76 1.14
N ALA A 114 19.35 -2.61 0.55
CA ALA A 114 20.42 -2.52 -0.44
C ALA A 114 21.78 -2.98 0.14
N ASP A 115 22.05 -2.71 1.41
CA ASP A 115 23.27 -3.10 2.13
C ASP A 115 23.30 -4.58 2.57
N GLY A 116 22.27 -5.36 2.22
CA GLY A 116 22.23 -6.81 2.45
C GLY A 116 21.38 -7.28 3.63
N GLU A 117 20.72 -6.39 4.39
CA GLU A 117 19.76 -6.82 5.40
C GLU A 117 18.54 -7.48 4.74
N ARG A 118 18.16 -8.66 5.23
CA ARG A 118 17.07 -9.47 4.67
C ARG A 118 16.10 -9.97 5.73
N ARG A 119 16.34 -9.67 7.01
CA ARG A 119 15.42 -10.00 8.09
C ARG A 119 14.32 -8.97 8.15
N ARG A 120 13.08 -9.43 7.93
CA ARG A 120 11.89 -8.57 7.90
C ARG A 120 11.79 -7.71 9.16
N VAL A 121 11.96 -8.33 10.34
CA VAL A 121 11.81 -7.67 11.65
C VAL A 121 12.79 -6.50 11.81
N VAL A 122 14.01 -6.63 11.28
CA VAL A 122 15.00 -5.55 11.36
C VAL A 122 14.63 -4.39 10.46
N LEU A 123 14.20 -4.67 9.23
CA LEU A 123 13.77 -3.65 8.27
C LEU A 123 12.54 -2.89 8.79
N GLU A 124 11.57 -3.60 9.36
CA GLU A 124 10.39 -2.99 10.00
C GLU A 124 10.78 -2.15 11.23
N GLY A 125 11.72 -2.64 12.04
CA GLY A 125 12.27 -1.90 13.18
C GLY A 125 12.89 -0.57 12.77
N VAL A 126 13.70 -0.56 11.70
CA VAL A 126 14.30 0.66 11.14
C VAL A 126 13.25 1.71 10.79
N VAL A 127 12.13 1.29 10.20
CA VAL A 127 11.02 2.19 9.89
C VAL A 127 10.36 2.70 11.17
N ARG A 128 10.04 1.82 12.11
CA ARG A 128 9.38 2.20 13.38
C ARG A 128 10.22 3.19 14.17
N ASP A 129 11.51 2.93 14.30
CA ASP A 129 12.45 3.82 14.99
C ASP A 129 12.54 5.18 14.30
N SER A 130 12.56 5.21 12.97
CA SER A 130 12.61 6.45 12.17
C SER A 130 11.31 7.27 12.24
N LEU A 131 10.18 6.64 12.61
CA LEU A 131 8.89 7.31 12.77
C LEU A 131 8.65 7.80 14.21
N ASN A 132 9.46 7.35 15.17
CA ASN A 132 9.27 7.64 16.59
C ASN A 132 9.32 9.15 16.84
N GLY A 133 8.28 9.71 17.47
CA GLY A 133 8.13 11.14 17.74
C GLY A 133 7.60 11.97 16.56
N ASP A 134 7.64 11.46 15.33
CA ASP A 134 7.16 12.17 14.14
C ASP A 134 5.70 11.83 13.79
N VAL A 135 5.18 10.67 14.21
CA VAL A 135 3.78 10.25 13.97
C VAL A 135 3.01 10.06 15.27
N ASP A 136 1.69 10.19 15.23
CA ASP A 136 0.83 10.04 16.41
C ASP A 136 0.60 8.56 16.76
N ALA A 137 0.44 7.73 15.72
CA ALA A 137 0.24 6.29 15.86
C ALA A 137 0.69 5.55 14.60
N ILE A 138 1.08 4.28 14.78
CA ILE A 138 1.41 3.35 13.69
C ILE A 138 0.37 2.23 13.73
N ASP A 139 -0.44 2.12 12.68
CA ASP A 139 -1.34 0.97 12.50
C ASP A 139 -0.50 -0.27 12.15
N TYR A 140 0.34 -0.14 11.13
CA TYR A 140 1.29 -1.20 10.77
C TYR A 140 2.51 -0.66 10.02
N VAL A 141 3.59 -1.42 10.17
CA VAL A 141 4.76 -1.45 9.29
C VAL A 141 5.00 -2.92 9.01
N ALA A 142 5.02 -3.31 7.74
CA ALA A 142 5.14 -4.71 7.36
C ALA A 142 5.98 -4.88 6.08
N CYS A 143 6.99 -5.75 6.07
CA CYS A 143 7.53 -6.28 4.82
C CYS A 143 6.73 -7.54 4.46
N VAL A 144 6.13 -7.51 3.27
CA VAL A 144 5.27 -8.60 2.79
C VAL A 144 5.81 -9.16 1.48
N ASP A 145 5.41 -10.37 1.18
CA ASP A 145 5.53 -10.91 -0.16
C ASP A 145 4.68 -10.04 -1.13
N PRO A 146 5.25 -9.56 -2.25
CA PRO A 146 4.57 -8.63 -3.16
C PRO A 146 3.27 -9.17 -3.78
N GLU A 147 3.09 -10.48 -3.86
CA GLU A 147 1.96 -11.10 -4.56
C GLU A 147 0.88 -11.58 -3.60
N THR A 148 1.29 -12.28 -2.54
CA THR A 148 0.39 -12.87 -1.55
C THR A 148 0.02 -11.91 -0.44
N LEU A 149 0.83 -10.85 -0.23
CA LEU A 149 0.73 -9.92 0.89
C LEU A 149 0.83 -10.57 2.27
N GLU A 150 1.25 -11.83 2.35
CA GLU A 150 1.64 -12.45 3.62
C GLU A 150 3.01 -11.92 4.06
N PRO A 151 3.34 -11.97 5.37
CA PRO A 151 4.66 -11.57 5.84
C PRO A 151 5.77 -12.23 5.03
N ALA A 152 6.70 -11.42 4.53
CA ALA A 152 7.80 -11.93 3.72
C ALA A 152 8.69 -12.87 4.53
N SER A 153 9.24 -13.90 3.87
CA SER A 153 10.25 -14.76 4.48
C SER A 153 11.58 -14.00 4.59
N ASP A 154 12.30 -14.23 5.69
CA ASP A 154 13.67 -13.74 5.82
C ASP A 154 14.53 -14.32 4.68
N GLY A 155 15.44 -13.50 4.15
CA GLY A 155 16.26 -13.88 2.99
C GLY A 155 15.63 -13.59 1.62
N SER A 156 14.36 -13.16 1.56
CA SER A 156 13.69 -12.85 0.28
C SER A 156 14.45 -11.78 -0.51
N VAL A 157 14.69 -12.04 -1.79
CA VAL A 157 15.36 -11.10 -2.71
C VAL A 157 14.47 -9.93 -3.14
N THR A 158 13.15 -10.07 -2.95
CA THR A 158 12.16 -9.00 -3.14
C THR A 158 11.19 -9.01 -1.96
N MET A 159 10.86 -7.83 -1.45
CA MET A 159 9.79 -7.62 -0.49
C MET A 159 9.02 -6.35 -0.87
N GLN A 160 7.79 -6.24 -0.43
CA GLN A 160 7.04 -5.00 -0.46
C GLN A 160 6.93 -4.48 0.98
N LEU A 161 7.49 -3.31 1.25
CA LEU A 161 7.32 -2.63 2.54
C LEU A 161 6.03 -1.80 2.49
N LEU A 162 5.16 -2.00 3.47
CA LEU A 162 3.88 -1.32 3.63
C LEU A 162 3.87 -0.54 4.95
N VAL A 163 3.30 0.67 4.94
CA VAL A 163 3.14 1.49 6.14
C VAL A 163 1.76 2.14 6.15
N ALA A 164 1.12 2.13 7.32
CA ALA A 164 -0.03 2.96 7.63
C ALA A 164 0.18 3.64 9.00
N VAL A 165 0.03 4.97 9.03
CA VAL A 165 0.27 5.80 10.22
C VAL A 165 -0.76 6.91 10.33
N HIS A 166 -0.87 7.49 11.53
CA HIS A 166 -1.69 8.68 11.79
C HIS A 166 -0.79 9.87 12.10
N VAL A 167 -1.07 11.01 11.47
CA VAL A 167 -0.38 12.29 11.70
C VAL A 167 -1.43 13.40 11.70
N GLY A 168 -1.53 14.17 12.77
CA GLY A 168 -2.54 15.21 12.93
C GLY A 168 -3.97 14.67 12.83
N GLY A 169 -4.21 13.44 13.28
CA GLY A 169 -5.49 12.75 13.12
C GLY A 169 -5.82 12.32 11.68
N VAL A 170 -4.90 12.48 10.73
CA VAL A 170 -5.05 12.01 9.35
C VAL A 170 -4.31 10.68 9.16
N ARG A 171 -5.05 9.66 8.73
CA ARG A 171 -4.47 8.36 8.38
C ARG A 171 -3.85 8.39 6.99
N LEU A 172 -2.55 8.16 6.94
CA LEU A 172 -1.73 8.14 5.72
C LEU A 172 -1.19 6.73 5.48
N ILE A 173 -0.99 6.40 4.20
CA ILE A 173 -0.37 5.14 3.78
C ILE A 173 0.75 5.44 2.79
N ASP A 174 1.77 4.61 2.80
CA ASP A 174 2.82 4.57 1.78
C ASP A 174 3.34 3.14 1.65
N ASN A 175 4.03 2.88 0.55
CA ASN A 175 4.67 1.61 0.31
C ASN A 175 5.95 1.78 -0.53
N MET A 176 6.86 0.83 -0.42
CA MET A 176 8.12 0.83 -1.16
C MET A 176 8.55 -0.59 -1.49
N ARG A 177 8.89 -0.82 -2.77
CA ARG A 177 9.47 -2.08 -3.19
C ARG A 177 10.92 -2.16 -2.73
N LEU A 178 11.26 -3.26 -2.06
CA LEU A 178 12.61 -3.62 -1.69
C LEU A 178 13.06 -4.73 -2.63
N VAL A 179 14.12 -4.50 -3.41
CA VAL A 179 14.61 -5.47 -4.39
C VAL A 179 16.13 -5.49 -4.35
N SER A 180 16.70 -6.69 -4.34
CA SER A 180 18.14 -6.85 -4.42
C SER A 180 18.53 -6.49 -5.84
N THR A 181 19.36 -5.47 -6.01
CA THR A 181 20.01 -5.26 -7.31
C THR A 181 21.18 -6.25 -7.38
N PRO A 182 21.34 -7.00 -8.48
CA PRO A 182 22.49 -7.88 -8.67
C PRO A 182 23.82 -7.10 -8.66
#